data_AF-W8AJL7-F1
#
_entry.id   AF-W8AJL7-F1
#
_cell.length_a   1.000
_cell.length_b   1.000
_cell.length_c   1.000
_cell.angle_alpha   90.00
_cell.angle_beta   90.00
_cell.angle_gamma   90.00
#
_symmetry.space_group_name_H-M   'P 1'
#
loop_
_entity.id
_entity.type
_entity.pdbx_description
1 polymer ?
#
loop_
_entity_poly.entity_id
_entity_poly.type
_entity_poly.pdbx_seq_one_letter_code
_entity_poly.pdbx_strand_id
1 'polypeptide(L)'
;MASSNSESGNLMDEFEEAFQACLLSLTKQEPNTGTNKDEIELEVQKTTNRFIDVARQMEAFFLQKRFLVSTLKPDMLIKDENQDLRNEIARKEQLLNKHYSRLEEWKACLSDIQANQGAHNRPMGGIGSSIGAIGDSSVAAGAGIPGISGPSGLNISQGQNRPGAAGMLSNMSAYGVPRRY
;
A
#
# COMPACT_ATOMS: atom_id res chain seq x y z
N MET A 1 29.66 17.57 1.39
CA MET A 1 30.03 18.90 0.89
C MET A 1 28.73 19.59 0.48
N ALA A 2 28.41 20.71 1.10
CA ALA A 2 27.21 21.49 0.78
C ALA A 2 27.54 22.40 -0.41
N SER A 3 26.84 22.24 -1.52
CA SER A 3 26.92 23.15 -2.66
C SER A 3 25.57 23.83 -2.84
N SER A 4 25.51 25.07 -2.35
CA SER A 4 24.70 26.20 -2.80
C SER A 4 23.46 25.90 -3.65
N ASN A 5 22.30 25.75 -2.99
CA ASN A 5 20.99 25.72 -3.63
C ASN A 5 20.34 27.12 -3.68
N SER A 6 21.13 28.19 -3.82
CA SER A 6 20.66 29.58 -3.62
C SER A 6 20.96 30.57 -4.75
N GLU A 7 21.47 30.13 -5.90
CA GLU A 7 21.63 30.99 -7.10
C GLU A 7 20.62 30.66 -8.22
N SER A 8 19.83 29.60 -8.07
CA SER A 8 18.81 29.20 -9.05
C SER A 8 17.59 30.12 -9.15
N GLY A 9 17.53 31.18 -8.32
CA GLY A 9 16.45 32.15 -8.35
C GLY A 9 16.56 33.19 -9.47
N ASN A 10 17.70 33.29 -10.16
CA ASN A 10 17.99 34.41 -11.08
C ASN A 10 18.30 34.00 -12.53
N LEU A 11 18.46 32.70 -12.84
CA LEU A 11 18.87 32.28 -14.20
C LEU A 11 17.77 32.52 -15.25
N MET A 12 16.50 32.37 -14.84
CA MET A 12 15.36 32.66 -15.71
C MET A 12 15.27 34.16 -16.00
N ASP A 13 15.44 34.98 -14.95
CA ASP A 13 15.40 36.44 -15.06
C ASP A 13 16.57 36.95 -15.91
N GLU A 14 17.78 36.41 -15.73
CA GLU A 14 18.96 36.76 -16.52
C GLU A 14 18.82 36.34 -17.99
N PHE A 15 18.17 35.21 -18.26
CA PHE A 15 17.86 34.81 -19.64
C PHE A 15 16.85 35.74 -20.27
N GLU A 16 15.80 36.11 -19.54
CA GLU A 16 14.81 37.06 -20.02
C GLU A 16 15.45 38.43 -20.32
N GLU A 17 16.30 38.93 -19.43
CA GLU A 17 17.07 40.17 -19.63
C GLU A 17 17.97 40.06 -20.88
N ALA A 18 18.75 38.98 -21.02
CA ALA A 18 19.64 38.79 -22.15
C ALA A 18 18.89 38.65 -23.48
N PHE A 19 17.72 38.00 -23.46
CA PHE A 19 16.82 37.90 -24.62
C PHE A 19 16.27 39.27 -25.02
N GLN A 20 15.74 40.03 -24.06
CA GLN A 20 15.23 41.38 -24.31
C GLN A 20 16.32 42.30 -24.84
N ALA A 21 17.52 42.29 -24.25
CA ALA A 21 18.66 43.09 -24.69
C ALA A 21 19.10 42.74 -26.12
N CYS A 22 19.17 41.44 -26.45
CA CYS A 22 19.47 40.97 -27.79
C CYS A 22 18.43 41.44 -28.81
N LEU A 23 17.14 41.29 -28.49
CA LEU A 23 16.04 41.71 -29.35
C LEU A 23 16.03 43.23 -29.56
N LEU A 24 16.25 44.02 -28.51
CA LEU A 24 16.28 45.48 -28.58
C LEU A 24 17.43 45.98 -29.44
N SER A 25 18.62 45.37 -29.34
CA SER A 25 19.78 45.73 -30.17
C SER A 25 19.52 45.46 -31.67
N LEU A 26 18.69 44.46 -32.00
CA LEU A 26 18.28 44.17 -33.39
C LEU A 26 17.12 45.03 -33.92
N THR A 27 16.29 45.60 -33.03
CA THR A 27 15.01 46.23 -33.40
C THR A 27 14.95 47.73 -33.14
N LYS A 28 15.94 48.31 -32.45
CA LYS A 28 16.05 49.77 -32.30
C LYS A 28 16.16 50.45 -33.67
N GLN A 29 15.17 51.30 -33.97
CA GLN A 29 15.28 52.26 -35.06
C GLN A 29 16.05 53.48 -34.56
N GLU A 30 17.31 53.60 -34.95
CA GLU A 30 18.10 54.79 -34.65
C GLU A 30 17.64 55.97 -35.53
N PRO A 31 17.42 57.18 -34.97
CA PRO A 31 17.24 58.37 -35.77
C PRO A 31 18.51 58.62 -36.58
N ASN A 32 18.36 59.18 -37.79
CA ASN A 32 19.40 59.35 -38.83
C ASN A 32 20.62 60.23 -38.46
N THR A 33 20.97 60.35 -37.18
CA THR A 33 22.04 61.16 -36.61
C THR A 33 23.28 60.32 -36.32
N GLY A 34 24.10 60.08 -37.34
CA GLY A 34 25.55 59.87 -37.20
C GLY A 34 26.04 58.73 -36.30
N THR A 35 25.23 57.74 -35.96
CA THR A 35 25.67 56.56 -35.21
C THR A 35 26.67 55.75 -36.04
N ASN A 36 27.84 55.46 -35.46
CA ASN A 36 28.87 54.67 -36.11
C ASN A 36 28.36 53.25 -36.33
N LYS A 37 28.24 52.83 -37.58
CA LYS A 37 27.81 51.48 -37.97
C LYS A 37 28.57 50.38 -37.21
N ASP A 38 29.87 50.57 -37.01
CA ASP A 38 30.75 49.63 -36.31
C ASP A 38 30.39 49.48 -34.82
N GLU A 39 29.88 50.54 -34.19
CA GLU A 39 29.45 50.52 -32.79
C GLU A 39 28.16 49.72 -32.62
N ILE A 40 27.22 49.87 -33.56
CA ILE A 40 25.97 49.10 -33.61
C ILE A 40 26.28 47.61 -33.84
N GLU A 41 27.16 47.30 -34.79
CA GLU A 41 27.54 45.92 -35.08
C GLU A 41 28.20 45.24 -33.87
N LEU A 42 29.03 45.97 -33.13
CA LEU A 42 29.66 45.50 -31.90
C LEU A 42 28.64 45.30 -30.76
N GLU A 43 27.67 46.21 -30.61
CA GLU A 43 26.58 46.07 -29.62
C GLU A 43 25.74 44.81 -29.90
N VAL A 44 25.29 44.63 -31.15
CA VAL A 44 24.51 43.47 -31.57
C VAL A 44 25.27 42.17 -31.31
N GLN A 45 26.56 42.12 -31.65
CA GLN A 45 27.37 40.94 -31.43
C GLN A 45 27.54 40.64 -29.94
N LYS A 46 27.75 41.67 -29.12
CA LYS A 46 27.86 41.55 -27.66
C LYS A 46 26.58 41.00 -27.03
N THR A 47 25.42 41.57 -27.35
CA THR A 47 24.14 41.12 -26.78
C THR A 47 23.77 39.72 -27.26
N THR A 48 24.09 39.40 -28.53
CA THR A 48 23.87 38.05 -29.09
C THR A 48 24.72 37.00 -28.37
N ASN A 49 26.00 37.26 -28.15
CA ASN A 49 26.89 36.34 -27.44
C ASN A 49 26.43 36.12 -25.99
N ARG A 50 26.07 37.22 -25.28
CA ARG A 50 25.52 37.12 -23.91
C ARG A 50 24.26 36.26 -23.87
N PHE A 51 23.33 36.45 -24.81
CA PHE A 51 22.13 35.62 -24.89
C PHE A 51 22.45 34.14 -25.11
N ILE A 52 23.37 33.82 -26.03
CA ILE A 52 23.80 32.43 -26.28
C ILE A 52 24.39 31.79 -25.03
N ASP A 53 25.22 32.52 -24.29
CA ASP A 53 25.87 31.99 -23.08
C ASP A 53 24.85 31.68 -21.99
N VAL A 54 23.90 32.58 -21.75
CA VAL A 54 22.84 32.37 -20.75
C VAL A 54 21.87 31.27 -21.20
N ALA A 55 21.56 31.18 -22.51
CA ALA A 55 20.75 30.10 -23.07
C ALA A 55 21.38 28.71 -22.84
N ARG A 56 22.71 28.60 -23.01
CA ARG A 56 23.45 27.37 -22.72
C ARG A 56 23.44 27.03 -21.23
N GLN A 57 23.56 28.02 -20.36
CA GLN A 57 23.43 27.81 -18.91
C GLN A 57 22.03 27.31 -18.54
N MET A 58 20.98 27.87 -19.15
CA MET A 58 19.59 27.42 -18.98
C MET A 58 19.41 25.96 -19.43
N GLU A 59 19.94 25.60 -20.60
CA GLU A 59 19.91 24.22 -21.10
C GLU A 59 20.61 23.27 -20.11
N ALA A 60 21.81 23.61 -19.65
CA ALA A 60 22.57 22.81 -18.68
C ALA A 60 21.81 22.63 -17.37
N PHE A 61 21.17 23.69 -16.87
CA PHE A 61 20.34 23.65 -15.67
C PHE A 61 19.18 22.65 -15.82
N PHE A 62 18.43 22.73 -16.92
CA PHE A 62 17.31 21.81 -17.14
C PHE A 62 17.78 20.37 -17.39
N LEU A 63 18.90 20.16 -18.06
CA LEU A 63 19.51 18.83 -18.22
C LEU A 63 19.92 18.24 -16.87
N GLN A 64 20.53 19.03 -16.00
CA GLN A 64 20.89 18.60 -14.65
C GLN A 64 19.66 18.26 -13.81
N LYS A 65 18.61 19.09 -13.83
CA LYS A 65 17.34 18.79 -13.15
C LYS A 65 16.70 17.52 -13.69
N ARG A 66 16.68 17.32 -15.01
CA ARG A 66 16.17 16.11 -15.65
C ARG A 66 16.97 14.87 -15.24
N PHE A 67 18.30 14.96 -15.21
CA PHE A 67 19.17 13.89 -14.76
C PHE A 67 18.87 13.51 -13.31
N LEU A 68 18.80 14.49 -12.41
CA LEU A 68 18.49 14.27 -11.00
C LEU A 68 17.14 13.55 -10.83
N VAL A 69 16.10 13.99 -11.54
CA VAL A 69 14.79 13.31 -11.52
C VAL A 69 14.89 11.87 -12.05
N SER A 70 15.65 11.64 -13.12
CA SER A 70 15.83 10.29 -13.67
C SER A 70 16.56 9.34 -12.72
N THR A 71 17.48 9.85 -11.90
CA THR A 71 18.18 9.07 -10.87
C THR A 71 17.29 8.81 -9.64
N LEU A 72 16.51 9.80 -9.23
CA LEU A 72 15.67 9.69 -8.02
C LEU A 72 14.39 8.87 -8.24
N LYS A 73 13.84 8.86 -9.46
CA LYS A 73 12.56 8.19 -9.75
C LYS A 73 12.59 6.67 -9.48
N PRO A 74 13.63 5.91 -9.87
CA PRO A 74 13.77 4.50 -9.49
C PRO A 74 13.80 4.29 -7.97
N ASP A 75 14.56 5.11 -7.24
CA ASP A 75 14.69 5.00 -5.78
C ASP A 75 13.35 5.26 -5.07
N MET A 76 12.58 6.24 -5.55
CA MET A 76 11.24 6.51 -5.01
C MET A 76 10.29 5.34 -5.27
N LEU A 77 10.29 4.80 -6.48
CA LEU A 77 9.43 3.67 -6.85
C LEU A 77 9.73 2.44 -5.97
N ILE A 78 11.01 2.13 -5.77
CA ILE A 78 11.44 1.04 -4.88
C ILE A 78 11.03 1.30 -3.43
N LYS A 79 11.10 2.55 -2.94
CA LYS A 79 10.66 2.89 -1.58
C LYS A 79 9.16 2.68 -1.40
N ASP A 80 8.37 3.11 -2.37
CA ASP A 80 6.92 2.94 -2.35
C ASP A 80 6.55 1.44 -2.38
N GLU A 81 7.18 0.65 -3.27
CA GLU A 81 6.99 -0.81 -3.31
C GLU A 81 7.39 -1.49 -1.99
N ASN A 82 8.50 -1.07 -1.38
CA ASN A 82 8.91 -1.59 -0.08
C ASN A 82 7.91 -1.24 1.02
N GLN A 83 7.30 -0.06 0.97
CA GLN A 83 6.28 0.34 1.93
C GLN A 83 5.01 -0.50 1.77
N ASP A 84 4.58 -0.75 0.54
CA ASP A 84 3.44 -1.62 0.24
C ASP A 84 3.69 -3.06 0.72
N LEU A 85 4.88 -3.60 0.48
CA LEU A 85 5.26 -4.93 0.98
C LEU A 85 5.26 -4.98 2.51
N ARG A 86 5.75 -3.95 3.19
CA ARG A 86 5.73 -3.87 4.66
C ARG A 86 4.30 -3.86 5.21
N ASN A 87 3.42 -3.09 4.58
CA ASN A 87 2.00 -3.04 4.95
C ASN A 87 1.33 -4.40 4.74
N GLU A 88 1.61 -5.07 3.62
CA GLU A 88 1.05 -6.38 3.32
C GLU A 88 1.55 -7.47 4.28
N ILE A 89 2.83 -7.45 4.65
CA ILE A 89 3.38 -8.32 5.69
C ILE A 89 2.65 -8.08 7.02
N ALA A 90 2.52 -6.83 7.47
CA ALA A 90 1.84 -6.52 8.73
C ALA A 90 0.38 -7.00 8.74
N ARG A 91 -0.33 -6.85 7.62
CA ARG A 91 -1.70 -7.36 7.45
C ARG A 91 -1.75 -8.89 7.53
N LYS A 92 -0.80 -9.60 6.91
CA LYS A 92 -0.70 -11.07 6.97
C LYS A 92 -0.37 -11.56 8.38
N GLU A 93 0.53 -10.89 9.10
CA GLU A 93 0.85 -11.21 10.50
C GLU A 93 -0.40 -11.09 11.40
N GLN A 94 -1.18 -10.03 11.24
CA GLN A 94 -2.44 -9.88 11.96
C GLN A 94 -3.44 -11.00 11.66
N LEU A 95 -3.51 -11.44 10.40
CA LEU A 95 -4.38 -12.54 10.01
C LEU A 95 -3.91 -13.88 10.61
N LEU A 96 -2.61 -14.16 10.56
CA LEU A 96 -2.02 -15.34 11.21
C LEU A 96 -2.32 -15.36 12.70
N ASN A 97 -2.12 -14.24 13.40
CA ASN A 97 -2.42 -14.14 14.83
C ASN A 97 -3.89 -14.47 15.15
N LYS A 98 -4.83 -14.01 14.33
CA LYS A 98 -6.25 -14.37 14.46
C LYS A 98 -6.47 -15.88 14.31
N HIS A 99 -5.82 -16.51 13.33
CA HIS A 99 -5.93 -17.96 13.14
C HIS A 99 -5.29 -18.75 14.28
N TYR A 100 -4.13 -18.33 14.78
CA TYR A 100 -3.50 -18.97 15.94
C TYR A 100 -4.33 -18.84 17.21
N SER A 101 -4.92 -17.67 17.47
CA SER A 101 -5.86 -17.49 18.60
C SER A 101 -7.04 -18.45 18.50
N ARG A 102 -7.64 -18.58 17.31
CA ARG A 102 -8.77 -19.48 17.10
C ARG A 102 -8.39 -20.95 17.26
N LEU A 103 -7.21 -21.35 16.80
CA LEU A 103 -6.69 -22.69 17.02
C LEU A 103 -6.51 -23.00 18.51
N GLU A 104 -6.04 -22.03 19.29
CA GLU A 104 -5.87 -22.19 20.72
C GLU A 104 -7.21 -22.36 21.45
N GLU A 105 -8.22 -21.56 21.08
CA GLU A 105 -9.60 -21.73 21.58
C GLU A 105 -10.13 -23.14 21.28
N TRP A 106 -9.92 -23.65 20.07
CA TRP A 106 -10.37 -24.99 19.70
C TRP A 106 -9.64 -26.10 20.44
N LYS A 107 -8.32 -25.95 20.64
CA LYS A 107 -7.54 -26.89 21.47
C LYS A 107 -8.03 -26.91 22.91
N ALA A 108 -8.32 -25.75 23.49
CA ALA A 108 -8.86 -25.64 24.84
C ALA A 108 -10.21 -26.37 24.96
N CYS A 109 -11.14 -26.13 24.04
CA CYS A 109 -12.43 -26.83 24.01
C CYS A 109 -12.26 -28.36 23.90
N LEU A 110 -11.33 -28.84 23.07
CA LEU A 110 -11.07 -30.28 22.95
C LEU A 110 -10.47 -30.87 24.22
N SER A 111 -9.54 -30.15 24.87
CA SER A 111 -8.96 -30.52 26.15
C SER A 111 -10.03 -30.65 27.24
N ASP A 112 -10.94 -29.66 27.33
CA ASP A 112 -12.04 -29.67 28.30
C ASP A 112 -12.96 -30.89 28.10
N ILE A 113 -13.29 -31.21 26.84
CA ILE A 113 -14.10 -32.39 26.51
C ILE A 113 -13.40 -33.69 26.94
N GLN A 114 -12.09 -33.82 26.68
CA GLN A 114 -11.32 -35.01 27.06
C GLN A 114 -11.18 -35.13 28.59
N ALA A 115 -10.93 -34.03 29.30
CA ALA A 115 -10.85 -34.01 30.76
C ALA A 115 -12.18 -34.41 31.41
N ASN A 116 -13.30 -33.94 30.87
CA ASN A 116 -14.63 -34.24 31.40
C ASN A 116 -15.09 -35.68 31.09
N GLN A 117 -14.69 -36.25 29.94
CA GLN A 117 -14.89 -37.68 29.65
C GLN A 117 -14.07 -38.60 30.57
N GLY A 118 -12.88 -38.18 30.99
CA GLY A 118 -12.08 -38.89 32.00
C GLY A 118 -12.72 -38.95 33.40
N ALA A 119 -13.61 -38.00 33.73
CA ALA A 119 -14.37 -38.00 34.98
C ALA A 119 -15.61 -38.90 34.93
N HIS A 120 -16.24 -39.06 33.77
CA HIS A 120 -17.43 -39.92 33.60
C HIS A 120 -17.12 -41.42 33.52
N ASN A 121 -15.85 -41.81 33.38
CA ASN A 121 -15.43 -43.20 33.24
C ASN A 121 -14.70 -43.78 34.47
N ARG A 122 -14.79 -43.15 35.66
CA ARG A 122 -14.30 -43.77 36.89
C ARG A 122 -15.15 -45.03 37.18
N PRO A 123 -14.57 -46.23 37.30
CA PRO A 123 -15.32 -47.41 37.73
C PRO A 123 -15.79 -47.14 39.16
N MET A 124 -17.10 -47.22 39.36
CA MET A 124 -17.73 -47.07 40.67
C MET A 124 -17.28 -48.24 41.55
N GLY A 125 -16.17 -48.04 42.27
CA GLY A 125 -15.63 -48.98 43.23
C GLY A 125 -16.44 -48.94 44.53
N GLY A 126 -17.08 -50.07 44.84
CA GLY A 126 -17.43 -50.46 46.21
C GLY A 126 -18.77 -49.94 46.73
N ILE A 127 -19.84 -50.70 46.50
CA ILE A 127 -21.00 -50.70 47.41
C ILE A 127 -21.18 -52.14 47.89
N GLY A 128 -20.68 -52.43 49.09
CA GLY A 128 -21.15 -53.54 49.88
C GLY A 128 -22.56 -53.22 50.36
N SER A 129 -23.56 -53.87 49.78
CA SER A 129 -24.95 -53.76 50.23
C SER A 129 -25.26 -54.86 51.22
N SER A 130 -25.35 -54.47 52.48
CA SER A 130 -26.02 -55.19 53.56
C SER A 130 -27.51 -55.35 53.25
N ILE A 131 -27.96 -56.60 53.37
CA ILE A 131 -29.36 -57.04 53.40
C ILE A 131 -30.07 -56.44 54.61
N GLY A 132 -31.31 -55.99 54.42
CA GLY A 132 -32.36 -56.26 55.41
C GLY A 132 -33.35 -55.14 55.75
N ALA A 133 -34.62 -55.48 55.58
CA ALA A 133 -35.78 -55.08 56.38
C ALA A 133 -36.62 -53.87 55.93
N ILE A 134 -37.70 -54.28 55.25
CA ILE A 134 -38.95 -53.63 54.88
C ILE A 134 -39.71 -53.13 56.13
N GLY A 135 -40.23 -51.90 56.09
CA GLY A 135 -41.04 -51.29 57.16
C GLY A 135 -41.90 -50.12 56.65
N ASP A 136 -43.16 -50.47 56.40
CA ASP A 136 -44.39 -49.77 56.02
C ASP A 136 -44.59 -48.22 56.11
N SER A 137 -45.26 -47.75 55.04
CA SER A 137 -46.29 -46.69 54.89
C SER A 137 -46.07 -45.17 55.11
N SER A 138 -46.35 -44.49 53.99
CA SER A 138 -47.12 -43.23 53.81
C SER A 138 -46.37 -41.89 53.91
N VAL A 139 -46.11 -41.26 52.75
CA VAL A 139 -46.86 -40.09 52.26
C VAL A 139 -46.37 -39.61 50.87
N ALA A 140 -47.35 -39.26 50.04
CA ALA A 140 -47.36 -38.24 48.99
C ALA A 140 -46.62 -38.45 47.64
N ALA A 141 -47.46 -38.46 46.60
CA ALA A 141 -47.26 -37.97 45.22
C ALA A 141 -46.49 -38.83 44.21
N GLY A 142 -47.22 -39.74 43.56
CA GLY A 142 -47.01 -40.03 42.14
C GLY A 142 -47.58 -38.89 41.27
N ALA A 143 -47.43 -38.85 39.96
CA ALA A 143 -46.70 -39.64 38.98
C ALA A 143 -46.78 -38.85 37.65
N GLY A 144 -45.79 -38.98 36.76
CA GLY A 144 -45.88 -38.46 35.39
C GLY A 144 -44.54 -38.44 34.64
N ILE A 145 -44.18 -39.57 34.03
CA ILE A 145 -43.08 -39.80 33.07
C ILE A 145 -43.65 -39.69 31.62
N PRO A 146 -42.92 -39.73 30.48
CA PRO A 146 -41.67 -39.09 30.01
C PRO A 146 -41.89 -38.27 28.70
N GLY A 147 -40.87 -37.53 28.22
CA GLY A 147 -40.87 -36.98 26.87
C GLY A 147 -39.47 -36.67 26.33
N ILE A 148 -38.96 -37.56 25.50
CA ILE A 148 -37.72 -37.46 24.71
C ILE A 148 -37.93 -36.48 23.54
N SER A 149 -37.05 -35.50 23.35
CA SER A 149 -36.54 -35.05 22.03
C SER A 149 -35.60 -33.85 22.17
N GLY A 150 -34.42 -33.93 21.54
CA GLY A 150 -33.32 -32.97 21.65
C GLY A 150 -33.49 -31.68 20.83
N PRO A 151 -32.47 -30.79 20.84
CA PRO A 151 -32.54 -29.49 20.22
C PRO A 151 -32.05 -29.57 18.76
N SER A 152 -32.97 -29.33 17.82
CA SER A 152 -32.66 -29.18 16.40
C SER A 152 -33.37 -27.95 15.85
N GLY A 153 -32.63 -27.12 15.10
CA GLY A 153 -33.20 -26.30 14.05
C GLY A 153 -33.12 -24.80 14.28
N LEU A 154 -32.00 -24.21 13.88
CA LEU A 154 -31.89 -22.79 13.58
C LEU A 154 -32.89 -22.41 12.48
N ASN A 155 -33.76 -21.48 12.83
CA ASN A 155 -34.56 -20.68 11.94
C ASN A 155 -33.64 -19.66 11.24
N ILE A 156 -33.53 -19.72 9.91
CA ILE A 156 -33.48 -18.55 9.03
C ILE A 156 -33.63 -19.04 7.58
N SER A 157 -34.76 -18.67 7.00
CA SER A 157 -35.04 -18.78 5.57
C SER A 157 -35.22 -17.37 5.00
N GLN A 158 -34.69 -17.22 3.78
CA GLN A 158 -35.02 -16.21 2.76
C GLN A 158 -34.14 -14.94 2.71
N GLY A 159 -33.38 -14.82 1.60
CA GLY A 159 -32.55 -13.66 1.30
C GLY A 159 -31.57 -13.93 0.15
N GLN A 160 -32.11 -13.93 -1.05
CA GLN A 160 -31.50 -14.26 -2.34
C GLN A 160 -30.56 -13.13 -2.83
N ASN A 161 -29.26 -13.41 -3.02
CA ASN A 161 -28.44 -12.89 -4.13
C ASN A 161 -26.99 -13.42 -4.08
N ARG A 162 -26.60 -14.11 -5.16
CA ARG A 162 -25.21 -14.43 -5.52
C ARG A 162 -25.01 -13.99 -6.96
N PRO A 163 -23.81 -13.49 -7.31
CA PRO A 163 -23.13 -14.12 -8.44
C PRO A 163 -21.73 -14.60 -8.04
N GLY A 164 -21.36 -15.73 -8.62
CA GLY A 164 -20.15 -16.47 -8.33
C GLY A 164 -18.89 -15.82 -8.90
N ALA A 165 -17.78 -16.19 -8.28
CA ALA A 165 -16.44 -15.97 -8.77
C ALA A 165 -16.07 -16.98 -9.88
N ALA A 166 -15.12 -16.54 -10.70
CA ALA A 166 -14.12 -17.33 -11.43
C ALA A 166 -14.56 -18.04 -12.73
N GLY A 167 -14.20 -17.39 -13.84
CA GLY A 167 -13.78 -18.05 -15.08
C GLY A 167 -12.45 -17.43 -15.52
N MET A 168 -11.36 -18.17 -15.33
CA MET A 168 -10.05 -17.86 -15.93
C MET A 168 -10.08 -18.17 -17.42
N LEU A 169 -9.70 -17.21 -18.25
CA LEU A 169 -9.25 -17.46 -19.62
C LEU A 169 -8.13 -16.46 -19.97
N SER A 170 -6.92 -17.01 -20.02
CA SER A 170 -5.88 -16.78 -21.02
C SER A 170 -5.78 -15.39 -21.66
N ASN A 171 -4.71 -14.66 -21.33
CA ASN A 171 -3.96 -13.98 -22.39
C ASN A 171 -2.46 -13.97 -22.06
N MET A 172 -1.69 -14.71 -22.87
CA MET A 172 -0.23 -14.69 -22.88
C MET A 172 0.24 -13.31 -23.37
N SER A 173 1.02 -12.59 -22.58
CA SER A 173 1.84 -11.50 -23.12
C SER A 173 3.13 -12.10 -23.66
N ALA A 174 3.24 -12.07 -24.98
CA ALA A 174 4.37 -12.55 -25.75
C ALA A 174 5.67 -11.82 -25.39
N TYR A 175 6.74 -12.60 -25.33
CA TYR A 175 8.12 -12.19 -25.17
C TYR A 175 8.59 -11.26 -26.30
N GLY A 176 9.37 -10.25 -25.93
CA GLY A 176 10.65 -9.90 -26.58
C GLY A 176 10.62 -9.21 -27.94
N VAL A 177 10.99 -7.92 -27.97
CA VAL A 177 11.61 -7.28 -29.13
C VAL A 177 12.92 -6.62 -28.68
N PRO A 178 14.10 -7.04 -29.17
CA PRO A 178 15.36 -6.36 -28.88
C PRO A 178 15.49 -5.08 -29.72
N ARG A 179 15.73 -3.94 -29.07
CA ARG A 179 16.29 -2.76 -29.76
C ARG A 179 17.75 -3.07 -30.13
N ARG A 180 18.03 -3.15 -31.42
CA ARG A 180 19.39 -2.97 -31.96
C ARG A 180 19.69 -1.47 -31.94
N TYR A 181 20.93 -1.15 -31.58
CA TYR A 181 21.54 0.18 -31.64
C TYR A 181 21.48 0.75 -33.06
#